data_AF-A0A1W9QIT7-F1
#
_entry.id   AF-A0A1W9QIT7-F1
#
_cell.length_a   1.000
_cell.length_b   1.000
_cell.length_c   1.000
_cell.angle_alpha   90.00
_cell.angle_beta   90.00
_cell.angle_gamma   90.00
#
_symmetry.space_group_name_H-M   'P 1'
#
loop_
_entity.id
_entity.type
_entity.pdbx_description
1 polymer ?
#
loop_
_entity_poly.entity_id
_entity_poly.type
_entity_poly.pdbx_seq_one_letter_code
_entity_poly.pdbx_strand_id
1 'polypeptide(L)'
;MQFTRKMNIEITIQTEPSSKAQEALKFLHNSQSIVNFVTNNVNNPEMLSDYNLPDSRDEEIDYLIIAAQEKVDLWENLADIYRYRGFRVQIETIENIQSTQTGNDLQEKIRNFLIDKFTVNSIRFVLLAGDEDVIPHRGMFGDVNNGGTVDYDIPSDIYYCALDGNWNADGDNRWGEPAEADLAPEFALGRFCYNNDTEINNFINKVDYYLNNPVSDELLSSLFVGEYLWEGPTWGGDYMDEMIGGSSTNGHETVGVPTSWNISTLYERDGNWTDTDIMNAISAGPNLINHLGHSNNDYNMKLYSYQVTDGNITNNGQNHGFPIIFTQGCYAGAFDTEDCITEKYTSIAHAAVSMISHSRYGWGQQGSTNGASQFFHREYIDALFGENIFDLGYALNDAKIDAIPFMSYENTVYYWVDYETNLIGDPALSVWT
;
A
#
# COMPACT_ATOMS: atom_id res chain seq x y z
N MET A 1 1.79 14.30 -50.43
CA MET A 1 1.17 15.23 -49.46
C MET A 1 -0.07 14.55 -48.89
N GLN A 2 0.04 14.00 -47.69
CA GLN A 2 -1.11 13.46 -46.96
C GLN A 2 -1.76 14.65 -46.25
N PHE A 3 -2.98 15.01 -46.65
CA PHE A 3 -3.74 16.07 -46.01
C PHE A 3 -4.37 15.52 -44.74
N THR A 4 -3.82 15.84 -43.57
CA THR A 4 -4.46 15.56 -42.28
C THR A 4 -5.59 16.57 -42.10
N ARG A 5 -6.84 16.12 -42.29
CA ARG A 5 -8.03 16.96 -42.09
C ARG A 5 -8.28 17.05 -40.58
N LYS A 6 -7.90 18.16 -39.95
CA LYS A 6 -8.30 18.45 -38.57
C LYS A 6 -9.83 18.58 -38.55
N MET A 7 -10.51 17.64 -37.91
CA MET A 7 -11.92 17.75 -37.57
C MET A 7 -11.99 18.29 -36.14
N ASN A 8 -12.66 19.43 -35.97
CA ASN A 8 -13.07 19.88 -34.64
C ASN A 8 -14.36 19.14 -34.31
N ILE A 9 -14.34 18.37 -33.22
CA ILE A 9 -15.51 17.72 -32.65
C ILE A 9 -15.93 18.56 -31.46
N GLU A 10 -17.18 19.01 -31.47
CA GLU A 10 -17.82 19.64 -30.32
C GLU A 10 -18.64 18.56 -29.60
N ILE A 11 -18.32 18.30 -28.34
CA ILE A 11 -19.06 17.37 -27.48
C ILE A 11 -19.87 18.21 -26.51
N THR A 12 -21.19 18.17 -26.62
CA THR A 12 -22.09 18.74 -25.62
C THR A 12 -22.47 17.65 -24.63
N ILE A 13 -22.03 17.79 -23.38
CA ILE A 13 -22.42 16.90 -22.29
C ILE A 13 -23.62 17.53 -21.58
N GLN A 14 -24.72 16.78 -21.48
CA GLN A 14 -25.89 17.14 -20.67
C GLN A 14 -25.90 16.24 -19.45
N THR A 15 -25.87 16.82 -18.25
CA THR A 15 -25.89 16.09 -16.99
C THR A 15 -27.14 16.43 -16.19
N GLU A 16 -27.58 15.49 -15.36
CA GLU A 16 -28.62 15.69 -14.35
C GLU A 16 -28.16 15.09 -13.01
N PRO A 17 -28.62 15.60 -11.86
CA PRO A 17 -28.31 15.00 -10.57
C PRO A 17 -28.82 13.55 -10.48
N SER A 18 -27.97 12.63 -10.02
CA SER A 18 -28.32 11.24 -9.72
C SER A 18 -28.23 10.96 -8.22
N SER A 19 -28.80 9.84 -7.76
CA SER A 19 -28.63 9.39 -6.37
C SER A 19 -27.14 9.16 -6.04
N LYS A 20 -26.40 8.51 -6.95
CA LYS A 20 -24.95 8.31 -6.83
C LYS A 20 -24.20 9.64 -6.69
N ALA A 21 -24.58 10.66 -7.46
CA ALA A 21 -23.96 11.98 -7.35
C ALA A 21 -24.29 12.68 -6.02
N GLN A 22 -25.46 12.43 -5.43
CA GLN A 22 -25.80 12.95 -4.09
C GLN A 22 -25.05 12.20 -2.98
N GLU A 23 -24.87 10.89 -3.12
CA GLU A 23 -24.10 10.06 -2.19
C GLU A 23 -22.64 10.47 -2.15
N ALA A 24 -22.01 10.75 -3.29
CA ALA A 24 -20.62 11.22 -3.36
C ALA A 24 -20.37 12.56 -2.63
N LEU A 25 -21.41 13.35 -2.35
CA LEU A 25 -21.28 14.59 -1.56
C LEU A 25 -21.20 14.32 -0.04
N LYS A 26 -21.44 13.08 0.41
CA LYS A 26 -21.42 12.71 1.84
C LYS A 26 -20.02 12.84 2.45
N PHE A 27 -18.99 12.66 1.64
CA PHE A 27 -17.59 12.59 2.09
C PHE A 27 -16.80 13.89 1.91
N LEU A 28 -17.46 14.98 1.50
CA LEU A 28 -16.79 16.28 1.35
C LEU A 28 -16.07 16.70 2.64
N HIS A 29 -14.81 17.11 2.47
CA HIS A 29 -13.91 17.42 3.56
C HIS A 29 -13.13 18.72 3.31
N ASN A 30 -12.95 19.55 4.34
CA ASN A 30 -12.29 20.86 4.22
C ASN A 30 -10.90 20.93 4.88
N SER A 31 -10.42 19.86 5.51
CA SER A 31 -9.07 19.84 6.09
C SER A 31 -8.02 20.12 5.03
N GLN A 32 -7.02 20.92 5.39
CA GLN A 32 -5.93 21.27 4.49
C GLN A 32 -5.21 20.04 3.91
N SER A 33 -5.03 18.97 4.69
CA SER A 33 -4.39 17.73 4.22
C SER A 33 -5.17 17.09 3.08
N ILE A 34 -6.48 16.86 3.26
CA ILE A 34 -7.35 16.28 2.22
C ILE A 34 -7.46 17.21 1.01
N VAL A 35 -7.62 18.53 1.22
CA VAL A 35 -7.66 19.48 0.10
C VAL A 35 -6.37 19.45 -0.70
N ASN A 36 -5.20 19.39 -0.04
CA ASN A 36 -3.91 19.28 -0.72
C ASN A 36 -3.79 17.96 -1.49
N PHE A 37 -4.16 16.85 -0.87
CA PHE A 37 -4.17 15.53 -1.51
C PHE A 37 -5.00 15.54 -2.79
N VAL A 38 -6.27 15.96 -2.71
CA VAL A 38 -7.14 16.04 -3.89
C VAL A 38 -6.61 17.04 -4.92
N THR A 39 -6.07 18.19 -4.49
CA THR A 39 -5.50 19.19 -5.42
C THR A 39 -4.37 18.62 -6.27
N ASN A 40 -3.55 17.73 -5.70
CA ASN A 40 -2.43 17.12 -6.39
C ASN A 40 -2.86 15.92 -7.25
N ASN A 41 -3.92 15.22 -6.86
CA ASN A 41 -4.37 13.98 -7.50
C ASN A 41 -5.48 14.16 -8.56
N VAL A 42 -5.84 15.40 -8.94
CA VAL A 42 -6.87 15.67 -9.96
C VAL A 42 -6.40 16.59 -11.08
N ASN A 43 -6.94 16.38 -12.29
CA ASN A 43 -6.57 17.18 -13.48
C ASN A 43 -7.17 18.60 -13.50
N ASN A 44 -8.17 18.87 -12.66
CA ASN A 44 -9.00 20.08 -12.66
C ASN A 44 -9.14 20.66 -11.23
N PRO A 45 -8.03 20.93 -10.51
CA PRO A 45 -8.07 21.35 -9.11
C PRO A 45 -8.82 22.67 -8.89
N GLU A 46 -8.96 23.50 -9.92
CA GLU A 46 -9.76 24.72 -9.87
C GLU A 46 -11.24 24.47 -9.57
N MET A 47 -11.76 23.27 -9.89
CA MET A 47 -13.15 22.91 -9.60
C MET A 47 -13.42 22.69 -8.12
N LEU A 48 -12.39 22.55 -7.28
CA LEU A 48 -12.56 22.42 -5.82
C LEU A 48 -13.31 23.62 -5.22
N SER A 49 -13.17 24.82 -5.80
CA SER A 49 -13.89 26.01 -5.33
C SER A 49 -15.39 25.99 -5.60
N ASP A 50 -15.86 25.09 -6.47
CA ASP A 50 -17.28 24.94 -6.79
C ASP A 50 -18.02 24.05 -5.77
N TYR A 51 -17.29 23.31 -4.94
CA TYR A 51 -17.85 22.46 -3.90
C TYR A 51 -18.13 23.26 -2.62
N ASN A 52 -19.36 23.13 -2.11
CA ASN A 52 -19.71 23.66 -0.79
C ASN A 52 -19.16 22.71 0.29
N LEU A 53 -17.91 22.93 0.68
CA LEU A 53 -17.29 22.17 1.76
C LEU A 53 -17.93 22.52 3.11
N PRO A 54 -18.11 21.55 4.02
CA PRO A 54 -18.64 21.84 5.35
C PRO A 54 -17.72 22.82 6.11
N ASP A 55 -18.30 23.75 6.89
CA ASP A 55 -17.52 24.77 7.63
C ASP A 55 -16.69 24.16 8.78
N SER A 56 -17.15 23.07 9.39
CA SER A 56 -16.46 22.34 10.45
C SER A 56 -17.05 20.95 10.66
N ARG A 57 -16.23 19.98 11.07
CA ARG A 57 -16.67 18.68 11.59
C ARG A 57 -16.54 18.63 13.11
N ASP A 58 -17.37 17.82 13.75
CA ASP A 58 -17.61 17.87 15.21
C ASP A 58 -16.38 17.40 16.03
N GLU A 59 -15.60 16.45 15.51
CA GLU A 59 -14.39 15.92 16.14
C GLU A 59 -13.37 15.48 15.08
N GLU A 60 -12.11 15.89 15.20
CA GLU A 60 -11.05 15.44 14.28
C GLU A 60 -10.32 14.23 14.91
N ILE A 61 -10.35 13.08 14.23
CA ILE A 61 -9.56 11.88 14.59
C ILE A 61 -8.52 11.74 13.51
N ASP A 62 -7.24 11.93 13.79
CA ASP A 62 -6.21 11.84 12.76
C ASP A 62 -5.89 10.38 12.44
N TYR A 63 -5.85 9.53 13.48
CA TYR A 63 -5.45 8.14 13.37
C TYR A 63 -6.41 7.24 14.16
N LEU A 64 -7.05 6.31 13.46
CA LEU A 64 -7.88 5.27 14.05
C LEU A 64 -7.14 3.92 14.02
N ILE A 65 -7.06 3.25 15.17
CA ILE A 65 -6.55 1.88 15.28
C ILE A 65 -7.74 0.97 15.53
N ILE A 66 -7.93 -0.06 14.70
CA ILE A 66 -8.95 -1.10 14.92
C ILE A 66 -8.22 -2.36 15.39
N ALA A 67 -8.55 -2.87 16.58
CA ALA A 67 -7.84 -4.00 17.19
C ALA A 67 -8.78 -4.95 17.94
N ALA A 68 -8.28 -6.14 18.30
CA ALA A 68 -8.96 -7.02 19.26
C ALA A 68 -9.03 -6.38 20.66
N GLN A 69 -10.17 -6.51 21.34
CA GLN A 69 -10.42 -5.93 22.67
C GLN A 69 -9.35 -6.33 23.70
N GLU A 70 -8.86 -7.56 23.63
CA GLU A 70 -7.83 -8.07 24.54
C GLU A 70 -6.41 -7.53 24.27
N LYS A 71 -6.18 -6.88 23.12
CA LYS A 71 -4.89 -6.31 22.72
C LYS A 71 -4.82 -4.78 22.83
N VAL A 72 -5.93 -4.13 23.19
CA VAL A 72 -6.02 -2.66 23.29
C VAL A 72 -4.90 -2.07 24.13
N ASP A 73 -4.60 -2.65 25.29
CA ASP A 73 -3.55 -2.16 26.20
C ASP A 73 -2.15 -2.14 25.55
N LEU A 74 -1.87 -3.05 24.60
CA LEU A 74 -0.61 -3.05 23.86
C LEU A 74 -0.61 -1.95 22.79
N TRP A 75 -1.74 -1.79 22.08
CA TRP A 75 -1.90 -0.79 21.03
C TRP A 75 -1.95 0.65 21.54
N GLU A 76 -2.28 0.87 22.82
CA GLU A 76 -2.11 2.17 23.47
C GLU A 76 -0.66 2.67 23.42
N ASN A 77 0.34 1.79 23.38
CA ASN A 77 1.74 2.20 23.23
C ASN A 77 2.00 2.83 21.85
N LEU A 78 1.42 2.27 20.77
CA LEU A 78 1.48 2.90 19.45
C LEU A 78 0.68 4.21 19.43
N ALA A 79 -0.50 4.22 20.04
CA ALA A 79 -1.31 5.43 20.11
C ALA A 79 -0.57 6.57 20.82
N ASP A 80 0.17 6.28 21.88
CA ASP A 80 0.95 7.27 22.63
C ASP A 80 2.13 7.83 21.82
N ILE A 81 2.80 7.01 20.99
CA ILE A 81 3.83 7.46 20.03
C ILE A 81 3.28 8.58 19.13
N TYR A 82 2.07 8.42 18.62
CA TYR A 82 1.43 9.41 17.73
C TYR A 82 0.76 10.56 18.47
N ARG A 83 0.16 10.33 19.64
CA ARG A 83 -0.36 11.41 20.50
C ARG A 83 0.75 12.38 20.92
N TYR A 84 1.95 11.87 21.21
CA TYR A 84 3.12 12.72 21.50
C TYR A 84 3.56 13.56 20.28
N ARG A 85 3.26 13.09 19.07
CA ARG A 85 3.47 13.82 17.80
C ARG A 85 2.32 14.76 17.43
N GLY A 86 1.30 14.86 18.29
CA GLY A 86 0.16 15.77 18.09
C GLY A 86 -1.02 15.18 17.32
N PHE A 87 -1.02 13.86 17.06
CA PHE A 87 -2.17 13.19 16.44
C PHE A 87 -3.26 12.96 17.50
N ARG A 88 -4.52 13.08 17.08
CA ARG A 88 -5.65 12.56 17.84
C ARG A 88 -5.89 11.12 17.45
N VAL A 89 -5.47 10.22 18.33
CA VAL A 89 -5.54 8.78 18.11
C VAL A 89 -6.71 8.19 18.88
N GLN A 90 -7.59 7.48 18.17
CA GLN A 90 -8.65 6.66 18.75
C GLN A 90 -8.35 5.18 18.49
N ILE A 91 -8.60 4.33 19.50
CA ILE A 91 -8.64 2.87 19.32
C ILE A 91 -10.11 2.43 19.35
N GLU A 92 -10.52 1.64 18.37
CA GLU A 92 -11.81 0.96 18.33
C GLU A 92 -11.60 -0.56 18.36
N THR A 93 -12.52 -1.28 19.01
CA THR A 93 -12.41 -2.73 19.11
C THR A 93 -13.25 -3.42 18.04
N ILE A 94 -12.71 -4.50 17.46
CA ILE A 94 -13.44 -5.31 16.48
C ILE A 94 -14.73 -5.89 17.08
N GLU A 95 -14.72 -6.26 18.36
CA GLU A 95 -15.87 -6.79 19.07
C GLU A 95 -16.98 -5.75 19.22
N ASN A 96 -16.62 -4.48 19.50
CA ASN A 96 -17.60 -3.40 19.54
C ASN A 96 -18.21 -3.19 18.15
N ILE A 97 -17.38 -3.06 17.10
CA ILE A 97 -17.84 -2.94 15.70
C ILE A 97 -18.79 -4.09 15.35
N GLN A 98 -18.40 -5.34 15.62
CA GLN A 98 -19.20 -6.51 15.32
C GLN A 98 -20.58 -6.48 16.00
N SER A 99 -20.64 -5.93 17.22
CA SER A 99 -21.84 -5.88 18.04
C SER A 99 -22.75 -4.68 17.74
N THR A 100 -22.21 -3.54 17.31
CA THR A 100 -22.96 -2.30 17.13
C THR A 100 -23.31 -1.99 15.67
N GLN A 101 -22.52 -2.50 14.72
CA GLN A 101 -22.71 -2.19 13.30
C GLN A 101 -23.64 -3.17 12.60
N THR A 102 -24.37 -2.65 11.62
CA THR A 102 -25.14 -3.43 10.67
C THR A 102 -24.29 -3.79 9.46
N GLY A 103 -24.53 -4.97 8.87
CA GLY A 103 -23.83 -5.48 7.70
C GLY A 103 -24.10 -6.98 7.57
N ASN A 104 -23.97 -7.53 6.35
CA ASN A 104 -24.20 -8.95 6.08
C ASN A 104 -23.12 -9.85 6.71
N ASP A 105 -21.90 -9.34 6.81
CA ASP A 105 -20.74 -10.00 7.40
C ASP A 105 -19.88 -9.01 8.20
N LEU A 106 -18.75 -9.49 8.75
CA LEU A 106 -17.86 -8.64 9.57
C LEU A 106 -17.16 -7.58 8.74
N GLN A 107 -16.76 -7.92 7.51
CA GLN A 107 -16.15 -6.99 6.56
C GLN A 107 -17.07 -5.79 6.29
N GLU A 108 -18.33 -6.02 5.97
CA GLU A 108 -19.30 -4.95 5.71
C GLU A 108 -19.55 -4.12 6.99
N LYS A 109 -19.58 -4.76 8.17
CA LYS A 109 -19.70 -4.05 9.45
C LYS A 109 -18.51 -3.13 9.73
N ILE A 110 -17.29 -3.58 9.47
CA ILE A 110 -16.07 -2.75 9.60
C ILE A 110 -16.16 -1.57 8.63
N ARG A 111 -16.49 -1.82 7.36
CA ARG A 111 -16.62 -0.76 6.36
C ARG A 111 -17.71 0.25 6.71
N ASN A 112 -18.87 -0.20 7.19
CA ASN A 112 -19.95 0.68 7.63
C ASN A 112 -19.55 1.52 8.85
N PHE A 113 -18.79 0.97 9.79
CA PHE A 113 -18.20 1.75 10.88
C PHE A 113 -17.28 2.86 10.34
N LEU A 114 -16.39 2.52 9.41
CA LEU A 114 -15.46 3.48 8.80
C LEU A 114 -16.21 4.57 8.03
N ILE A 115 -17.27 4.23 7.28
CA ILE A 115 -18.16 5.19 6.62
C ILE A 115 -18.81 6.13 7.64
N ASP A 116 -19.39 5.60 8.71
CA ASP A 116 -20.06 6.40 9.73
C ASP A 116 -19.07 7.34 10.42
N LYS A 117 -17.90 6.84 10.78
CA LYS A 117 -16.82 7.64 11.37
C LYS A 117 -16.30 8.69 10.41
N PHE A 118 -16.00 8.33 9.17
CA PHE A 118 -15.54 9.26 8.14
C PHE A 118 -16.62 10.27 7.73
N THR A 119 -17.90 10.10 8.11
CA THR A 119 -18.92 11.13 7.82
C THR A 119 -18.85 12.30 8.80
N VAL A 120 -18.41 12.05 10.04
CA VAL A 120 -18.42 13.03 11.13
C VAL A 120 -17.04 13.41 11.63
N ASN A 121 -16.02 12.62 11.31
CA ASN A 121 -14.63 12.81 11.70
C ASN A 121 -13.71 13.05 10.49
N SER A 122 -12.51 13.57 10.77
CA SER A 122 -11.46 13.84 9.79
C SER A 122 -10.37 12.75 9.79
N ILE A 123 -10.73 11.50 9.48
CA ILE A 123 -9.78 10.38 9.50
C ILE A 123 -8.73 10.55 8.40
N ARG A 124 -7.45 10.45 8.77
CA ARG A 124 -6.33 10.45 7.83
C ARG A 124 -5.66 9.09 7.69
N PHE A 125 -5.60 8.34 8.80
CA PHE A 125 -4.94 7.05 8.88
C PHE A 125 -5.83 6.02 9.59
N VAL A 126 -5.84 4.79 9.08
CA VAL A 126 -6.45 3.63 9.73
C VAL A 126 -5.48 2.47 9.78
N LEU A 127 -5.18 1.97 10.97
CA LEU A 127 -4.43 0.72 11.15
C LEU A 127 -5.39 -0.41 11.49
N LEU A 128 -5.39 -1.44 10.65
CA LEU A 128 -5.99 -2.74 10.95
C LEU A 128 -4.97 -3.54 11.78
N ALA A 129 -5.07 -3.41 13.10
CA ALA A 129 -4.20 -4.06 14.06
C ALA A 129 -4.73 -5.47 14.37
N GLY A 130 -4.53 -6.38 13.41
CA GLY A 130 -4.93 -7.78 13.49
C GLY A 130 -4.63 -8.53 12.20
N ASP A 131 -4.42 -9.83 12.32
CA ASP A 131 -4.34 -10.74 11.18
C ASP A 131 -5.75 -11.06 10.63
N GLU A 132 -5.85 -11.86 9.56
CA GLU A 132 -7.11 -12.20 8.88
C GLU A 132 -8.16 -12.80 9.83
N ASP A 133 -7.73 -13.59 10.81
CA ASP A 133 -8.62 -14.24 11.78
C ASP A 133 -9.26 -13.26 12.78
N VAL A 134 -8.65 -12.09 12.99
CA VAL A 134 -9.17 -10.99 13.81
C VAL A 134 -9.93 -9.98 12.95
N ILE A 135 -9.30 -9.51 11.87
CA ILE A 135 -9.85 -8.49 10.96
C ILE A 135 -9.80 -9.06 9.54
N PRO A 136 -10.90 -9.65 9.04
CA PRO A 136 -10.88 -10.34 7.75
C PRO A 136 -10.62 -9.36 6.60
N HIS A 137 -10.06 -9.83 5.48
CA HIS A 137 -10.08 -9.07 4.24
C HIS A 137 -11.45 -9.16 3.56
N ARG A 138 -11.66 -8.29 2.56
CA ARG A 138 -12.67 -8.53 1.52
C ARG A 138 -11.96 -9.08 0.29
N GLY A 139 -12.35 -10.29 -0.12
CA GLY A 139 -11.86 -10.92 -1.34
C GLY A 139 -12.31 -10.16 -2.58
N MET A 140 -11.37 -9.68 -3.38
CA MET A 140 -11.66 -9.03 -4.65
C MET A 140 -11.61 -10.00 -5.81
N PHE A 141 -12.52 -9.80 -6.76
CA PHE A 141 -12.52 -10.51 -8.02
C PHE A 141 -11.47 -9.91 -8.96
N GLY A 142 -10.60 -10.75 -9.47
CA GLY A 142 -9.65 -10.41 -10.52
C GLY A 142 -9.76 -11.39 -11.68
N ASP A 143 -9.87 -10.86 -12.91
CA ASP A 143 -9.83 -11.66 -14.14
C ASP A 143 -8.88 -11.01 -15.14
N VAL A 144 -7.67 -11.54 -15.24
CA VAL A 144 -6.63 -11.07 -16.16
C VAL A 144 -6.68 -11.86 -17.47
N ASN A 145 -6.66 -11.14 -18.60
CA ASN A 145 -6.70 -11.67 -19.96
C ASN A 145 -7.96 -12.51 -20.27
N ASN A 146 -9.13 -12.13 -19.73
CA ASN A 146 -10.44 -12.71 -20.03
C ASN A 146 -10.49 -14.24 -19.87
N GLY A 147 -10.23 -14.69 -18.65
CA GLY A 147 -10.15 -16.08 -18.22
C GLY A 147 -8.73 -16.66 -18.21
N GLY A 148 -7.70 -15.85 -18.44
CA GLY A 148 -6.31 -16.30 -18.42
C GLY A 148 -5.80 -16.56 -17.01
N THR A 149 -6.12 -15.69 -16.07
CA THR A 149 -5.86 -15.88 -14.64
C THR A 149 -7.02 -15.25 -13.87
N VAL A 150 -7.74 -16.06 -13.10
CA VAL A 150 -8.93 -15.65 -12.38
C VAL A 150 -8.77 -15.99 -10.92
N ASP A 151 -9.06 -15.03 -10.06
CA ASP A 151 -9.18 -15.20 -8.62
C ASP A 151 -10.48 -14.52 -8.15
N TYR A 152 -11.16 -15.16 -7.22
CA TYR A 152 -12.42 -14.67 -6.63
C TYR A 152 -12.21 -14.09 -5.23
N ASP A 153 -10.99 -14.16 -4.72
CA ASP A 153 -10.64 -13.86 -3.35
C ASP A 153 -9.20 -13.32 -3.27
N ILE A 154 -8.89 -12.28 -4.06
CA ILE A 154 -7.64 -11.52 -3.88
C ILE A 154 -7.78 -10.76 -2.55
N PRO A 155 -6.96 -11.04 -1.54
CA PRO A 155 -7.09 -10.38 -0.26
C PRO A 155 -6.58 -8.95 -0.40
N SER A 156 -7.47 -8.02 -0.07
CA SER A 156 -7.26 -6.60 -0.27
C SER A 156 -7.91 -5.80 0.84
N ASP A 157 -7.18 -4.82 1.36
CA ASP A 157 -7.71 -3.89 2.35
C ASP A 157 -8.27 -2.60 1.73
N ILE A 158 -8.18 -2.41 0.41
CA ILE A 158 -8.73 -1.20 -0.25
C ILE A 158 -10.23 -1.02 0.01
N TYR A 159 -10.96 -2.12 0.17
CA TYR A 159 -12.37 -2.13 0.54
C TYR A 159 -12.70 -1.29 1.77
N TYR A 160 -11.75 -1.22 2.72
CA TYR A 160 -11.92 -0.51 3.98
C TYR A 160 -11.58 0.97 3.89
N CYS A 161 -10.80 1.40 2.89
CA CYS A 161 -10.38 2.80 2.76
C CYS A 161 -11.02 3.54 1.58
N ALA A 162 -11.59 2.84 0.61
CA ALA A 162 -12.36 3.40 -0.50
C ALA A 162 -13.87 3.18 -0.24
N LEU A 163 -14.51 4.23 0.25
CA LEU A 163 -15.79 4.24 0.96
C LEU A 163 -16.99 4.49 0.05
N ASP A 164 -16.78 4.90 -1.20
CA ASP A 164 -17.87 5.08 -2.15
C ASP A 164 -18.44 3.75 -2.65
N GLY A 165 -19.71 3.77 -3.05
CA GLY A 165 -20.40 2.60 -3.59
C GLY A 165 -20.53 1.41 -2.63
N ASN A 166 -20.96 0.27 -3.18
CA ASN A 166 -21.19 -0.97 -2.43
C ASN A 166 -20.28 -2.13 -2.87
N TRP A 167 -19.45 -1.95 -3.90
CA TRP A 167 -18.46 -2.91 -4.41
C TRP A 167 -19.00 -4.26 -4.92
N ASN A 168 -20.31 -4.46 -4.98
CA ASN A 168 -20.97 -5.69 -5.41
C ASN A 168 -22.37 -5.33 -5.92
N ALA A 169 -22.41 -4.54 -7.00
CA ALA A 169 -23.60 -3.81 -7.41
C ALA A 169 -24.68 -4.74 -8.01
N ASP A 170 -24.29 -5.87 -8.58
CA ASP A 170 -25.19 -6.90 -9.10
C ASP A 170 -25.62 -7.95 -8.04
N GLY A 171 -24.96 -7.93 -6.87
CA GLY A 171 -25.20 -8.88 -5.80
C GLY A 171 -24.82 -10.31 -6.16
N ASP A 172 -23.85 -10.50 -7.05
CA ASP A 172 -23.42 -11.81 -7.53
C ASP A 172 -22.26 -12.43 -6.72
N ASN A 173 -21.71 -11.68 -5.76
CA ASN A 173 -20.56 -12.03 -4.88
C ASN A 173 -19.17 -11.91 -5.53
N ARG A 174 -19.06 -11.23 -6.68
CA ARG A 174 -17.78 -10.81 -7.25
C ARG A 174 -17.49 -9.39 -6.85
N TRP A 175 -16.82 -9.25 -5.73
CA TRP A 175 -16.54 -7.93 -5.19
C TRP A 175 -15.47 -7.22 -6.01
N GLY A 176 -15.67 -5.93 -6.29
CA GLY A 176 -14.68 -5.11 -7.00
C GLY A 176 -14.58 -5.42 -8.49
N GLU A 177 -15.66 -5.88 -9.13
CA GLU A 177 -15.68 -5.95 -10.59
C GLU A 177 -15.41 -4.58 -11.23
N PRO A 178 -14.84 -4.53 -12.45
CA PRO A 178 -14.62 -3.27 -13.13
C PRO A 178 -15.93 -2.47 -13.27
N ALA A 179 -15.85 -1.17 -12.96
CA ALA A 179 -16.95 -0.20 -12.80
C ALA A 179 -17.79 -0.32 -11.51
N GLU A 180 -17.58 -1.33 -10.67
CA GLU A 180 -18.17 -1.42 -9.32
C GLU A 180 -17.22 -0.93 -8.22
N ALA A 181 -15.92 -1.11 -8.45
CA ALA A 181 -14.87 -0.72 -7.51
C ALA A 181 -14.76 0.80 -7.36
N ASP A 182 -14.52 1.23 -6.12
CA ASP A 182 -14.03 2.55 -5.79
C ASP A 182 -12.50 2.48 -5.66
N LEU A 183 -11.78 3.20 -6.51
CA LEU A 183 -10.32 3.07 -6.60
C LEU A 183 -9.60 4.25 -5.95
N ALA A 184 -10.32 5.14 -5.27
CA ALA A 184 -9.78 6.36 -4.68
C ALA A 184 -10.01 6.37 -3.15
N PRO A 185 -9.04 5.87 -2.35
CA PRO A 185 -9.18 5.83 -0.91
C PRO A 185 -9.39 7.21 -0.25
N GLU A 186 -10.32 7.31 0.71
CA GLU A 186 -10.55 8.50 1.53
C GLU A 186 -9.44 8.76 2.55
N PHE A 187 -8.75 7.71 2.98
CA PHE A 187 -7.65 7.77 3.96
C PHE A 187 -6.58 6.72 3.68
N ALA A 188 -5.42 6.89 4.29
CA ALA A 188 -4.33 5.93 4.22
C ALA A 188 -4.61 4.74 5.16
N LEU A 189 -4.40 3.52 4.68
CA LEU A 189 -4.64 2.30 5.45
C LEU A 189 -3.42 1.39 5.43
N GLY A 190 -3.15 0.77 6.57
CA GLY A 190 -2.17 -0.31 6.70
C GLY A 190 -2.70 -1.40 7.64
N ARG A 191 -2.09 -2.57 7.57
CA ARG A 191 -2.40 -3.73 8.40
C ARG A 191 -1.17 -4.19 9.15
N PHE A 192 -1.33 -4.61 10.40
CA PHE A 192 -0.28 -5.37 11.08
C PHE A 192 -0.84 -6.72 11.56
N CYS A 193 -0.44 -7.78 10.88
CA CYS A 193 -0.75 -9.15 11.26
C CYS A 193 0.16 -9.61 12.40
N TYR A 194 -0.43 -10.27 13.41
CA TYR A 194 0.30 -10.80 14.55
C TYR A 194 -0.34 -12.08 15.05
N ASN A 195 0.49 -12.95 15.61
CA ASN A 195 0.07 -14.18 16.27
C ASN A 195 0.08 -14.08 17.79
N ASN A 196 0.81 -13.10 18.36
CA ASN A 196 0.98 -12.97 19.80
C ASN A 196 1.48 -11.58 20.24
N ASP A 197 1.43 -11.31 21.54
CA ASP A 197 1.83 -10.04 22.15
C ASP A 197 3.29 -9.65 21.88
N THR A 198 4.19 -10.63 21.67
CA THR A 198 5.61 -10.32 21.39
C THR A 198 5.75 -9.63 20.03
N GLU A 199 5.00 -10.09 19.03
CA GLU A 199 5.04 -9.54 17.68
C GLU A 199 4.48 -8.12 17.64
N ILE A 200 3.39 -7.85 18.36
CA ILE A 200 2.85 -6.49 18.55
C ILE A 200 3.93 -5.58 19.17
N ASN A 201 4.56 -6.02 20.25
CA ASN A 201 5.60 -5.21 20.91
C ASN A 201 6.82 -5.00 20.01
N ASN A 202 7.24 -6.01 19.24
CA ASN A 202 8.34 -5.88 18.28
C ASN A 202 8.02 -4.82 17.22
N PHE A 203 6.83 -4.86 16.63
CA PHE A 203 6.40 -3.87 15.65
C PHE A 203 6.37 -2.46 16.22
N ILE A 204 5.73 -2.26 17.37
CA ILE A 204 5.66 -0.95 18.03
C ILE A 204 7.07 -0.42 18.36
N ASN A 205 7.97 -1.29 18.83
CA ASN A 205 9.36 -0.91 19.06
C ASN A 205 10.06 -0.50 17.76
N LYS A 206 9.89 -1.25 16.66
CA LYS A 206 10.47 -0.89 15.36
C LYS A 206 9.97 0.46 14.86
N VAL A 207 8.66 0.72 14.97
CA VAL A 207 8.06 2.02 14.65
C VAL A 207 8.64 3.15 15.52
N ASP A 208 8.75 2.94 16.84
CA ASP A 208 9.32 3.93 17.75
C ASP A 208 10.77 4.26 17.41
N TYR A 209 11.62 3.24 17.22
CA TYR A 209 13.01 3.45 16.84
C TYR A 209 13.14 4.14 15.48
N TYR A 210 12.39 3.69 14.47
CA TYR A 210 12.42 4.31 13.15
C TYR A 210 12.05 5.79 13.20
N LEU A 211 11.00 6.16 13.95
CA LEU A 211 10.49 7.53 13.96
C LEU A 211 11.18 8.45 15.01
N ASN A 212 11.63 7.94 16.15
CA ASN A 212 12.17 8.74 17.26
C ASN A 212 13.69 8.60 17.43
N ASN A 213 14.27 7.47 17.04
CA ASN A 213 15.68 7.16 17.26
C ASN A 213 16.32 6.53 16.00
N PRO A 214 16.16 7.14 14.80
CA PRO A 214 16.69 6.55 13.58
C PRO A 214 18.22 6.47 13.59
N VAL A 215 18.76 5.46 12.93
CA VAL A 215 20.19 5.36 12.66
C VAL A 215 20.54 6.34 11.53
N SER A 216 20.97 7.55 11.90
CA SER A 216 21.10 8.70 11.00
C SER A 216 21.98 8.46 9.77
N ASP A 217 23.03 7.64 9.91
CA ASP A 217 24.00 7.37 8.85
C ASP A 217 23.43 6.48 7.73
N GLU A 218 22.29 5.82 7.99
CA GLU A 218 21.64 4.87 7.07
C GLU A 218 20.36 5.43 6.44
N LEU A 219 19.89 6.62 6.87
CA LEU A 219 18.64 7.20 6.37
C LEU A 219 18.65 7.46 4.86
N LEU A 220 19.79 7.88 4.31
CA LEU A 220 19.96 8.11 2.88
C LEU A 220 20.59 6.88 2.19
N SER A 221 20.00 5.71 2.40
CA SER A 221 20.45 4.46 1.79
C SER A 221 19.31 3.64 1.22
N SER A 222 19.57 2.98 0.10
CA SER A 222 18.60 2.10 -0.56
C SER A 222 19.31 0.88 -1.15
N LEU A 223 18.70 -0.29 -0.96
CA LEU A 223 19.11 -1.54 -1.56
C LEU A 223 18.11 -1.92 -2.65
N PHE A 224 18.63 -2.24 -3.83
CA PHE A 224 17.82 -2.79 -4.92
C PHE A 224 18.17 -4.25 -5.16
N VAL A 225 17.17 -5.14 -5.13
CA VAL A 225 17.32 -6.58 -5.25
C VAL A 225 16.59 -7.06 -6.49
N GLY A 226 17.28 -7.79 -7.36
CA GLY A 226 16.76 -8.20 -8.66
C GLY A 226 17.16 -9.63 -8.99
N GLU A 227 16.20 -10.54 -9.02
CA GLU A 227 16.43 -11.95 -9.41
C GLU A 227 16.25 -12.18 -10.92
N TYR A 228 16.72 -13.32 -11.39
CA TYR A 228 16.33 -13.92 -12.65
C TYR A 228 14.84 -14.26 -12.61
N LEU A 229 14.09 -13.80 -13.61
CA LEU A 229 12.64 -13.96 -13.64
C LEU A 229 12.18 -15.03 -14.64
N TRP A 230 12.87 -15.12 -15.77
CA TRP A 230 12.52 -16.00 -16.90
C TRP A 230 13.60 -15.97 -17.98
N GLU A 231 13.51 -16.90 -18.93
CA GLU A 231 14.35 -16.88 -20.14
C GLU A 231 14.02 -15.63 -20.95
N GLY A 232 14.97 -14.71 -21.10
CA GLY A 232 14.74 -13.47 -21.83
C GLY A 232 15.80 -12.42 -21.56
N PRO A 233 15.67 -11.24 -22.19
CA PRO A 233 16.64 -10.17 -22.03
C PRO A 233 16.42 -9.35 -20.75
N THR A 234 15.34 -9.59 -20.00
CA THR A 234 14.98 -8.81 -18.81
C THR A 234 15.08 -9.62 -17.52
N TRP A 235 15.63 -8.98 -16.50
CA TRP A 235 15.86 -9.47 -15.14
C TRP A 235 15.19 -8.52 -14.15
N GLY A 236 15.00 -8.96 -12.90
CA GLY A 236 14.52 -8.09 -11.83
C GLY A 236 15.37 -6.82 -11.67
N GLY A 237 16.68 -6.92 -11.90
CA GLY A 237 17.58 -5.77 -11.88
C GLY A 237 17.27 -4.70 -12.93
N ASP A 238 16.78 -5.08 -14.12
CA ASP A 238 16.43 -4.12 -15.16
C ASP A 238 15.21 -3.27 -14.78
N TYR A 239 14.29 -3.86 -14.02
CA TYR A 239 13.14 -3.16 -13.44
C TYR A 239 13.59 -2.24 -12.30
N MET A 240 14.44 -2.75 -11.40
CA MET A 240 14.92 -1.96 -10.26
C MET A 240 15.73 -0.74 -10.68
N ASP A 241 16.50 -0.82 -11.78
CA ASP A 241 17.28 0.29 -12.31
C ASP A 241 16.42 1.51 -12.68
N GLU A 242 15.14 1.33 -13.03
CA GLU A 242 14.23 2.43 -13.38
C GLU A 242 13.82 3.30 -12.18
N MET A 243 14.06 2.81 -10.96
CA MET A 243 13.76 3.52 -9.71
C MET A 243 14.99 4.17 -9.09
N ILE A 244 16.14 4.17 -9.79
CA ILE A 244 17.37 4.87 -9.37
C ILE A 244 17.51 6.16 -10.19
N GLY A 245 17.31 7.31 -9.54
CA GLY A 245 17.38 8.63 -10.16
C GLY A 245 16.19 9.01 -11.05
N GLY A 246 15.37 8.04 -11.46
CA GLY A 246 14.15 8.22 -12.26
C GLY A 246 14.27 7.63 -13.66
N SER A 247 13.13 7.51 -14.34
CA SER A 247 13.03 6.86 -15.64
C SER A 247 11.87 7.42 -16.46
N SER A 248 12.03 7.44 -17.78
CA SER A 248 10.95 7.71 -18.75
C SER A 248 10.63 6.49 -19.62
N THR A 249 11.11 5.30 -19.23
CA THR A 249 10.95 4.08 -20.01
C THR A 249 9.47 3.74 -20.18
N ASN A 250 9.13 3.19 -21.35
CA ASN A 250 7.76 2.88 -21.78
C ASN A 250 6.82 4.10 -21.88
N GLY A 251 7.37 5.32 -21.91
CA GLY A 251 6.58 6.56 -22.06
C GLY A 251 5.90 7.01 -20.76
N HIS A 252 6.36 6.47 -19.63
CA HIS A 252 5.89 6.78 -18.29
C HIS A 252 7.09 7.37 -17.52
N GLU A 253 6.96 8.62 -17.06
CA GLU A 253 8.02 9.40 -16.42
C GLU A 253 7.81 9.38 -14.91
N THR A 254 8.84 8.95 -14.16
CA THR A 254 8.87 8.96 -12.69
C THR A 254 10.25 9.35 -12.18
N VAL A 255 10.28 9.97 -11.00
CA VAL A 255 11.45 10.28 -10.20
C VAL A 255 11.78 9.06 -9.32
N GLY A 256 13.07 8.72 -9.28
CA GLY A 256 13.58 7.61 -8.49
C GLY A 256 14.29 8.06 -7.22
N VAL A 257 14.78 7.08 -6.44
CA VAL A 257 15.69 7.32 -5.32
C VAL A 257 16.88 8.18 -5.80
N PRO A 258 17.20 9.31 -5.14
CA PRO A 258 18.27 10.20 -5.60
C PRO A 258 19.61 9.48 -5.71
N THR A 259 20.33 9.67 -6.82
CA THR A 259 21.64 9.03 -7.04
C THR A 259 22.74 9.52 -6.07
N SER A 260 22.46 10.54 -5.27
CA SER A 260 23.32 10.98 -4.17
C SER A 260 23.18 10.13 -2.90
N TRP A 261 22.16 9.27 -2.81
CA TRP A 261 22.03 8.31 -1.72
C TRP A 261 23.09 7.21 -1.81
N ASN A 262 23.31 6.53 -0.68
CA ASN A 262 24.08 5.31 -0.66
C ASN A 262 23.25 4.16 -1.25
N ILE A 263 23.43 3.92 -2.56
CA ILE A 263 22.70 2.87 -3.29
C ILE A 263 23.57 1.61 -3.40
N SER A 264 22.99 0.48 -3.04
CA SER A 264 23.60 -0.85 -3.21
C SER A 264 22.67 -1.76 -4.00
N THR A 265 23.22 -2.78 -4.67
CA THR A 265 22.45 -3.70 -5.51
C THR A 265 22.81 -5.16 -5.25
N LEU A 266 21.81 -6.03 -5.36
CA LEU A 266 21.93 -7.49 -5.43
C LEU A 266 21.19 -7.97 -6.68
N TYR A 267 21.86 -7.90 -7.83
CA TYR A 267 21.28 -8.28 -9.12
C TYR A 267 21.88 -9.57 -9.66
N GLU A 268 21.03 -10.57 -9.92
CA GLU A 268 21.47 -11.82 -10.55
C GLU A 268 21.99 -11.63 -11.98
N ARG A 269 21.55 -10.55 -12.65
CA ARG A 269 22.08 -10.11 -13.95
C ARG A 269 23.59 -9.86 -13.90
N ASP A 270 24.07 -9.32 -12.78
CA ASP A 270 25.43 -8.79 -12.63
C ASP A 270 26.36 -9.73 -11.83
N GLY A 271 25.78 -10.68 -11.09
CA GLY A 271 26.54 -11.69 -10.35
C GLY A 271 25.65 -12.60 -9.50
N ASN A 272 26.22 -13.71 -9.04
CA ASN A 272 25.50 -14.61 -8.14
C ASN A 272 25.55 -14.09 -6.70
N TRP A 273 24.39 -13.97 -6.06
CA TRP A 273 24.23 -13.71 -4.63
C TRP A 273 23.43 -14.83 -3.96
N THR A 274 23.55 -14.95 -2.65
CA THR A 274 23.02 -16.05 -1.83
C THR A 274 22.04 -15.55 -0.78
N ASP A 275 21.34 -16.47 -0.14
CA ASP A 275 20.52 -16.20 1.06
C ASP A 275 21.33 -15.47 2.15
N THR A 276 22.61 -15.80 2.31
CA THR A 276 23.49 -15.13 3.27
C THR A 276 23.76 -13.67 2.90
N ASP A 277 23.88 -13.35 1.61
CA ASP A 277 24.13 -11.97 1.16
C ASP A 277 22.93 -11.07 1.47
N ILE A 278 21.70 -11.55 1.21
CA ILE A 278 20.49 -10.78 1.54
C ILE A 278 20.25 -10.70 3.06
N MET A 279 20.50 -11.76 3.84
CA MET A 279 20.38 -11.69 5.31
C MET A 279 21.32 -10.62 5.89
N ASN A 280 22.56 -10.55 5.37
CA ASN A 280 23.52 -9.53 5.74
C ASN A 280 23.09 -8.13 5.28
N ALA A 281 22.54 -8.01 4.07
CA ALA A 281 22.09 -6.73 3.52
C ALA A 281 20.89 -6.16 4.31
N ILE A 282 19.92 -6.99 4.69
CA ILE A 282 18.82 -6.59 5.59
C ILE A 282 19.38 -6.23 6.97
N SER A 283 20.32 -7.03 7.51
CA SER A 283 20.96 -6.77 8.80
C SER A 283 21.78 -5.47 8.85
N ALA A 284 22.23 -4.97 7.70
CA ALA A 284 22.91 -3.69 7.58
C ALA A 284 21.95 -2.49 7.61
N GLY A 285 20.64 -2.73 7.68
CA GLY A 285 19.62 -1.71 7.94
C GLY A 285 19.50 -0.59 6.91
N PRO A 286 19.56 -0.85 5.57
CA PRO A 286 19.28 0.21 4.62
C PRO A 286 17.88 0.79 4.86
N ASN A 287 17.67 2.07 4.56
CA ASN A 287 16.37 2.68 4.81
C ASN A 287 15.27 2.08 3.90
N LEU A 288 15.59 1.88 2.63
CA LEU A 288 14.70 1.27 1.64
C LEU A 288 15.27 -0.03 1.08
N ILE A 289 14.42 -1.03 0.86
CA ILE A 289 14.73 -2.23 0.07
C ILE A 289 13.67 -2.39 -1.01
N ASN A 290 14.08 -2.36 -2.28
CA ASN A 290 13.20 -2.51 -3.42
C ASN A 290 13.52 -3.85 -4.10
N HIS A 291 12.50 -4.68 -4.31
CA HIS A 291 12.69 -6.04 -4.78
C HIS A 291 11.78 -6.41 -5.96
N LEU A 292 12.39 -7.05 -6.97
CA LEU A 292 11.68 -7.89 -7.92
C LEU A 292 12.41 -9.22 -8.12
N GLY A 293 11.71 -10.31 -7.84
CA GLY A 293 12.20 -11.67 -7.96
C GLY A 293 11.08 -12.68 -7.78
N HIS A 294 11.43 -13.96 -7.85
CA HIS A 294 10.46 -15.00 -7.55
C HIS A 294 10.08 -14.95 -6.06
N SER A 295 8.80 -15.12 -5.77
CA SER A 295 8.29 -15.17 -4.41
C SER A 295 7.12 -16.14 -4.34
N ASN A 296 6.82 -16.54 -3.12
CA ASN A 296 5.63 -17.28 -2.74
C ASN A 296 5.23 -16.88 -1.32
N ASN A 297 4.14 -17.45 -0.78
CA ASN A 297 3.71 -17.20 0.60
C ASN A 297 4.82 -17.47 1.64
N ASP A 298 5.70 -18.45 1.42
CA ASP A 298 6.79 -18.80 2.35
C ASP A 298 8.20 -18.46 1.86
N TYR A 299 8.33 -17.68 0.76
CA TYR A 299 9.61 -17.43 0.09
C TYR A 299 9.69 -16.03 -0.54
N ASN A 300 10.76 -15.28 -0.28
CA ASN A 300 11.01 -13.95 -0.85
C ASN A 300 12.50 -13.60 -0.76
N MET A 301 13.05 -13.00 -1.82
CA MET A 301 14.47 -12.61 -1.91
C MET A 301 15.44 -13.76 -1.59
N LYS A 302 15.17 -14.99 -2.07
CA LYS A 302 15.93 -16.22 -1.73
C LYS A 302 15.90 -16.67 -0.26
N LEU A 303 15.04 -16.09 0.56
CA LEU A 303 14.82 -16.54 1.93
C LEU A 303 13.49 -17.26 2.02
N TYR A 304 13.50 -18.39 2.72
CA TYR A 304 12.28 -19.01 3.22
C TYR A 304 11.90 -18.43 4.59
N SER A 305 10.62 -18.47 4.95
CA SER A 305 10.11 -17.98 6.24
C SER A 305 10.88 -18.51 7.46
N TYR A 306 11.32 -19.79 7.44
CA TYR A 306 12.10 -20.37 8.54
C TYR A 306 13.51 -19.77 8.71
N GLN A 307 14.01 -19.05 7.71
CA GLN A 307 15.30 -18.34 7.75
C GLN A 307 15.17 -16.91 8.28
N VAL A 308 13.97 -16.33 8.25
CA VAL A 308 13.66 -15.00 8.77
C VAL A 308 13.52 -15.09 10.29
N THR A 309 14.64 -14.96 11.00
CA THR A 309 14.72 -15.09 12.45
C THR A 309 15.68 -14.08 13.05
N ASP A 310 15.49 -13.74 14.33
CA ASP A 310 16.39 -12.86 15.10
C ASP A 310 17.85 -13.39 15.22
N GLY A 311 18.08 -14.67 14.89
CA GLY A 311 19.42 -15.26 14.87
C GLY A 311 20.16 -15.05 13.54
N ASN A 312 19.41 -14.83 12.45
CA ASN A 312 19.95 -14.70 11.10
C ASN A 312 19.95 -13.25 10.61
N ILE A 313 18.96 -12.46 11.03
CA ILE A 313 18.82 -11.04 10.70
C ILE A 313 18.97 -10.24 12.00
N THR A 314 19.85 -9.24 12.00
CA THR A 314 20.42 -8.68 13.25
C THR A 314 20.34 -7.15 13.38
N ASN A 315 19.65 -6.45 12.48
CA ASN A 315 19.40 -5.01 12.60
C ASN A 315 18.40 -4.71 13.73
N ASN A 316 18.75 -3.79 14.63
CA ASN A 316 18.07 -3.66 15.93
C ASN A 316 17.59 -2.24 16.26
N GLY A 317 17.62 -1.33 15.30
CA GLY A 317 17.24 0.08 15.46
C GLY A 317 18.25 0.95 16.21
N GLN A 318 19.30 0.36 16.78
CA GLN A 318 20.35 1.09 17.52
C GLN A 318 21.64 1.20 16.72
N ASN A 319 22.12 0.07 16.19
CA ASN A 319 23.34 0.00 15.39
C ASN A 319 23.04 0.03 13.89
N HIS A 320 21.92 -0.58 13.50
CA HIS A 320 21.42 -0.65 12.13
C HIS A 320 19.91 -0.42 12.15
N GLY A 321 19.40 0.39 11.22
CA GLY A 321 18.00 0.78 11.10
C GLY A 321 17.08 -0.37 10.66
N PHE A 322 15.78 -0.09 10.64
CA PHE A 322 14.78 -1.04 10.15
C PHE A 322 14.34 -0.64 8.73
N PRO A 323 14.59 -1.46 7.70
CA PRO A 323 14.17 -1.14 6.34
C PRO A 323 12.65 -1.09 6.18
N ILE A 324 12.22 -0.28 5.22
CA ILE A 324 10.92 -0.43 4.54
C ILE A 324 11.17 -1.22 3.26
N ILE A 325 10.40 -2.29 3.03
CA ILE A 325 10.58 -3.16 1.87
C ILE A 325 9.39 -3.04 0.92
N PHE A 326 9.63 -2.81 -0.37
CA PHE A 326 8.63 -3.01 -1.41
C PHE A 326 9.04 -4.19 -2.28
N THR A 327 8.19 -5.23 -2.35
CA THR A 327 8.40 -6.39 -3.22
C THR A 327 7.30 -6.54 -4.26
N GLN A 328 7.69 -6.66 -5.53
CA GLN A 328 6.79 -7.03 -6.63
C GLN A 328 6.56 -8.56 -6.72
N GLY A 329 7.28 -9.36 -5.93
CA GLY A 329 7.23 -10.81 -5.98
C GLY A 329 5.85 -11.38 -5.62
N CYS A 330 5.45 -12.45 -6.32
CA CYS A 330 4.16 -13.08 -6.15
C CYS A 330 3.95 -13.63 -4.72
N TYR A 331 2.74 -13.49 -4.18
CA TYR A 331 2.27 -14.07 -2.91
C TYR A 331 3.11 -13.75 -1.66
N ALA A 332 4.11 -12.87 -1.72
CA ALA A 332 4.95 -12.57 -0.55
C ALA A 332 4.12 -12.01 0.62
N GLY A 333 3.05 -11.28 0.30
CA GLY A 333 2.08 -10.73 1.24
C GLY A 333 0.74 -11.45 1.23
N ALA A 334 0.70 -12.76 0.98
CA ALA A 334 -0.52 -13.58 1.07
C ALA A 334 -0.95 -13.75 2.54
N PHE A 335 -1.35 -12.65 3.17
CA PHE A 335 -1.72 -12.56 4.59
C PHE A 335 -3.04 -13.29 4.92
N ASP A 336 -3.70 -13.86 3.92
CA ASP A 336 -4.85 -14.77 4.05
C ASP A 336 -4.43 -16.24 4.21
N THR A 337 -3.14 -16.48 4.43
CA THR A 337 -2.56 -17.81 4.70
C THR A 337 -2.00 -17.84 6.12
N GLU A 338 -1.76 -19.03 6.71
CA GLU A 338 -1.44 -19.16 8.14
C GLU A 338 -0.29 -18.27 8.67
N ASP A 339 0.69 -17.90 7.83
CA ASP A 339 1.83 -17.04 8.19
C ASP A 339 2.69 -16.81 6.94
N CYS A 340 2.43 -15.74 6.18
CA CYS A 340 3.23 -15.42 5.01
C CYS A 340 4.60 -14.81 5.37
N ILE A 341 5.52 -14.79 4.42
CA ILE A 341 6.90 -14.35 4.67
C ILE A 341 6.97 -12.84 5.01
N THR A 342 6.08 -12.02 4.44
CA THR A 342 5.95 -10.62 4.85
C THR A 342 5.66 -10.49 6.35
N GLU A 343 4.75 -11.30 6.89
CA GLU A 343 4.44 -11.29 8.33
C GLU A 343 5.65 -11.69 9.17
N LYS A 344 6.49 -12.63 8.70
CA LYS A 344 7.74 -12.97 9.39
C LYS A 344 8.73 -11.82 9.41
N TYR A 345 8.90 -11.09 8.32
CA TYR A 345 9.80 -9.93 8.28
C TYR A 345 9.32 -8.80 9.20
N THR A 346 8.01 -8.58 9.32
CA THR A 346 7.44 -7.48 10.11
C THR A 346 7.21 -7.85 11.57
N SER A 347 7.07 -9.13 11.93
CA SER A 347 6.75 -9.57 13.30
C SER A 347 7.96 -9.84 14.23
N ILE A 348 9.13 -10.21 13.68
CA ILE A 348 10.33 -10.42 14.49
C ILE A 348 10.91 -9.09 15.01
N ALA A 349 11.80 -9.15 16.01
CA ALA A 349 12.37 -7.95 16.64
C ALA A 349 13.34 -7.20 15.71
N HIS A 350 13.87 -7.89 14.70
CA HIS A 350 14.77 -7.35 13.68
C HIS A 350 14.03 -7.21 12.32
N ALA A 351 14.77 -7.18 11.22
CA ALA A 351 14.26 -7.08 9.85
C ALA A 351 13.45 -5.81 9.57
N ALA A 352 12.32 -5.90 8.87
CA ALA A 352 11.63 -4.74 8.31
C ALA A 352 10.69 -4.06 9.33
N VAL A 353 10.62 -2.73 9.32
CA VAL A 353 9.56 -2.01 10.07
C VAL A 353 8.22 -2.07 9.35
N SER A 354 8.25 -2.15 8.02
CA SER A 354 7.07 -2.22 7.18
C SER A 354 7.39 -2.88 5.85
N MET A 355 6.38 -3.50 5.23
CA MET A 355 6.49 -4.02 3.88
C MET A 355 5.26 -3.67 3.03
N ILE A 356 5.50 -3.29 1.78
CA ILE A 356 4.49 -3.27 0.72
C ILE A 356 4.72 -4.53 -0.12
N SER A 357 3.69 -5.36 -0.22
CA SER A 357 3.83 -6.68 -0.84
C SER A 357 2.55 -7.13 -1.54
N HIS A 358 2.73 -7.94 -2.58
CA HIS A 358 1.61 -8.53 -3.32
C HIS A 358 1.08 -9.78 -2.62
N SER A 359 -0.23 -9.84 -2.45
CA SER A 359 -0.92 -11.00 -1.89
C SER A 359 -1.21 -12.11 -2.90
N ARG A 360 -1.08 -11.83 -4.20
CA ARG A 360 -1.26 -12.76 -5.32
C ARG A 360 -0.15 -12.59 -6.37
N TYR A 361 -0.41 -12.97 -7.62
CA TYR A 361 0.56 -12.91 -8.71
C TYR A 361 0.99 -11.49 -9.04
N GLY A 362 2.26 -11.16 -8.79
CA GLY A 362 2.88 -9.98 -9.39
C GLY A 362 3.00 -10.11 -10.92
N TRP A 363 2.69 -9.03 -11.63
CA TRP A 363 2.61 -8.98 -13.08
C TRP A 363 3.76 -8.19 -13.71
N GLY A 364 4.80 -8.92 -14.13
CA GLY A 364 5.86 -8.42 -15.00
C GLY A 364 5.56 -8.62 -16.50
N GLN A 365 6.51 -8.23 -17.36
CA GLN A 365 6.40 -8.35 -18.82
C GLN A 365 7.73 -8.87 -19.41
N GLN A 366 7.75 -10.11 -19.89
CA GLN A 366 8.94 -10.67 -20.53
C GLN A 366 9.40 -9.83 -21.73
N GLY A 367 10.68 -9.47 -21.77
CA GLY A 367 11.26 -8.67 -22.86
C GLY A 367 11.05 -7.15 -22.77
N SER A 368 10.42 -6.66 -21.71
CA SER A 368 10.23 -5.24 -21.39
C SER A 368 10.25 -5.06 -19.87
N THR A 369 10.15 -3.82 -19.39
CA THR A 369 9.89 -3.47 -17.99
C THR A 369 8.44 -3.00 -17.77
N ASN A 370 7.61 -2.99 -18.82
CA ASN A 370 6.25 -2.42 -18.81
C ASN A 370 5.19 -3.31 -18.12
N GLY A 371 5.54 -3.97 -17.02
CA GLY A 371 4.60 -4.75 -16.21
C GLY A 371 3.76 -3.86 -15.30
N ALA A 372 2.54 -4.27 -14.99
CA ALA A 372 1.68 -3.51 -14.08
C ALA A 372 2.31 -3.39 -12.68
N SER A 373 2.90 -4.46 -12.14
CA SER A 373 3.61 -4.39 -10.86
C SER A 373 4.78 -3.39 -10.83
N GLN A 374 5.44 -3.19 -11.98
CA GLN A 374 6.50 -2.18 -12.09
C GLN A 374 5.94 -0.77 -12.05
N PHE A 375 4.76 -0.56 -12.64
CA PHE A 375 4.09 0.73 -12.61
C PHE A 375 3.83 1.16 -11.17
N PHE A 376 3.13 0.34 -10.37
CA PHE A 376 2.83 0.68 -8.96
C PHE A 376 4.09 0.89 -8.11
N HIS A 377 5.14 0.09 -8.31
CA HIS A 377 6.39 0.27 -7.56
C HIS A 377 7.11 1.58 -7.97
N ARG A 378 7.10 1.92 -9.26
CA ARG A 378 7.67 3.18 -9.74
C ARG A 378 6.89 4.39 -9.24
N GLU A 379 5.56 4.35 -9.28
CA GLU A 379 4.73 5.44 -8.74
C GLU A 379 4.89 5.56 -7.23
N TYR A 380 5.03 4.46 -6.50
CA TYR A 380 5.29 4.53 -5.06
C TYR A 380 6.62 5.24 -4.74
N ILE A 381 7.67 4.99 -5.54
CA ILE A 381 8.95 5.70 -5.40
C ILE A 381 8.81 7.17 -5.86
N ASP A 382 8.04 7.44 -6.90
CA ASP A 382 7.76 8.80 -7.36
C ASP A 382 6.99 9.61 -6.32
N ALA A 383 5.99 9.04 -5.66
CA ALA A 383 5.27 9.65 -4.56
C ALA A 383 6.24 10.14 -3.46
N LEU A 384 7.21 9.30 -3.09
CA LEU A 384 8.23 9.66 -2.09
C LEU A 384 9.17 10.78 -2.57
N PHE A 385 9.69 10.72 -3.81
CA PHE A 385 10.81 11.56 -4.25
C PHE A 385 10.47 12.65 -5.27
N GLY A 386 9.46 12.42 -6.10
CA GLY A 386 8.88 13.38 -7.05
C GLY A 386 7.81 14.27 -6.41
N GLU A 387 6.96 13.69 -5.55
CA GLU A 387 5.78 14.39 -5.03
C GLU A 387 5.90 14.87 -3.59
N ASN A 388 6.86 14.34 -2.83
CA ASN A 388 7.07 14.61 -1.40
C ASN A 388 5.92 14.09 -0.51
N ILE A 389 5.37 12.92 -0.85
CA ILE A 389 4.35 12.22 -0.08
C ILE A 389 5.06 11.14 0.74
N PHE A 390 5.43 11.47 1.98
CA PHE A 390 6.32 10.61 2.77
C PHE A 390 5.62 9.56 3.65
N ASP A 391 4.31 9.70 3.90
CA ASP A 391 3.57 8.75 4.73
C ASP A 391 3.33 7.46 3.92
N LEU A 392 3.74 6.29 4.45
CA LEU A 392 3.71 5.01 3.72
C LEU A 392 2.36 4.72 3.05
N GLY A 393 1.27 4.93 3.79
CA GLY A 393 -0.07 4.65 3.27
C GLY A 393 -0.52 5.65 2.21
N TYR A 394 -0.16 6.94 2.34
CA TYR A 394 -0.51 7.92 1.30
C TYR A 394 0.34 7.77 0.04
N ALA A 395 1.63 7.41 0.17
CA ALA A 395 2.46 7.09 -0.99
C ALA A 395 1.92 5.88 -1.76
N LEU A 396 1.37 4.88 -1.06
CA LEU A 396 0.70 3.75 -1.72
C LEU A 396 -0.64 4.17 -2.34
N ASN A 397 -1.43 5.02 -1.68
CA ASN A 397 -2.68 5.52 -2.25
C ASN A 397 -2.43 6.29 -3.55
N ASP A 398 -1.40 7.14 -3.58
CA ASP A 398 -1.00 7.92 -4.74
C ASP A 398 -0.65 7.00 -5.93
N ALA A 399 0.22 6.00 -5.70
CA ALA A 399 0.55 4.99 -6.69
C ALA A 399 -0.66 4.22 -7.25
N LYS A 400 -1.67 4.00 -6.42
CA LYS A 400 -2.94 3.37 -6.84
C LYS A 400 -3.82 4.31 -7.66
N ILE A 401 -3.88 5.59 -7.27
CA ILE A 401 -4.67 6.60 -7.98
C ILE A 401 -4.09 6.86 -9.37
N ASP A 402 -2.77 6.95 -9.51
CA ASP A 402 -2.11 7.15 -10.80
C ASP A 402 -2.27 5.97 -11.76
N ALA A 403 -2.58 4.78 -11.22
CA ALA A 403 -2.93 3.62 -12.02
C ALA A 403 -4.36 3.66 -12.59
N ILE A 404 -5.30 4.42 -11.99
CA ILE A 404 -6.72 4.46 -12.38
C ILE A 404 -6.93 4.72 -13.87
N PRO A 405 -6.24 5.67 -14.54
CA PRO A 405 -6.41 5.92 -15.96
C PRO A 405 -6.10 4.72 -16.87
N PHE A 406 -5.33 3.74 -16.37
CA PHE A 406 -4.98 2.52 -17.09
C PHE A 406 -5.96 1.37 -16.82
N MET A 407 -6.84 1.50 -15.83
CA MET A 407 -7.79 0.48 -15.43
C MET A 407 -9.04 0.48 -16.33
N SER A 408 -9.24 -0.62 -17.06
CA SER A 408 -10.43 -0.80 -17.91
C SER A 408 -10.82 -2.27 -18.04
N TYR A 409 -12.01 -2.55 -18.58
CA TYR A 409 -12.44 -3.91 -18.92
C TYR A 409 -11.47 -4.66 -19.83
N GLU A 410 -10.67 -3.94 -20.63
CA GLU A 410 -9.68 -4.52 -21.55
C GLU A 410 -8.28 -4.59 -20.93
N ASN A 411 -8.06 -3.97 -19.76
CA ASN A 411 -6.78 -3.88 -19.06
C ASN A 411 -6.97 -4.15 -17.56
N THR A 412 -7.46 -5.35 -17.26
CA THR A 412 -7.83 -5.77 -15.90
C THR A 412 -6.65 -6.09 -14.99
N VAL A 413 -5.44 -6.22 -15.55
CA VAL A 413 -4.22 -6.47 -14.77
C VAL A 413 -3.90 -5.35 -13.77
N TYR A 414 -4.31 -4.10 -14.07
CA TYR A 414 -4.12 -3.00 -13.12
C TYR A 414 -5.09 -3.08 -11.94
N TYR A 415 -6.34 -3.56 -12.14
CA TYR A 415 -7.23 -3.88 -11.02
C TYR A 415 -6.63 -4.98 -10.14
N TRP A 416 -6.09 -6.04 -10.77
CA TRP A 416 -5.44 -7.13 -10.04
C TRP A 416 -4.30 -6.62 -9.15
N VAL A 417 -3.37 -5.84 -9.73
CA VAL A 417 -2.21 -5.33 -8.98
C VAL A 417 -2.64 -4.32 -7.92
N ASP A 418 -3.64 -3.48 -8.19
CA ASP A 418 -4.21 -2.58 -7.20
C ASP A 418 -4.71 -3.34 -5.97
N TYR A 419 -5.50 -4.40 -6.19
CA TYR A 419 -6.08 -5.17 -5.10
C TYR A 419 -5.04 -5.95 -4.31
N GLU A 420 -4.07 -6.57 -4.97
CA GLU A 420 -3.09 -7.42 -4.27
C GLU A 420 -1.99 -6.62 -3.56
N THR A 421 -1.75 -5.36 -3.93
CA THR A 421 -0.71 -4.52 -3.32
C THR A 421 -1.20 -3.93 -2.01
N ASN A 422 -0.73 -4.49 -0.90
CA ASN A 422 -1.15 -4.11 0.45
C ASN A 422 0.04 -3.64 1.29
N LEU A 423 -0.22 -2.69 2.20
CA LEU A 423 0.74 -2.21 3.20
C LEU A 423 0.61 -3.04 4.48
N ILE A 424 1.62 -3.86 4.75
CA ILE A 424 1.78 -4.55 6.03
C ILE A 424 2.72 -3.72 6.91
N GLY A 425 2.12 -2.81 7.69
CA GLY A 425 2.80 -1.88 8.58
C GLY A 425 1.94 -0.68 8.96
N ASP A 426 2.58 0.33 9.56
CA ASP A 426 1.93 1.55 10.02
C ASP A 426 1.70 2.53 8.84
N PRO A 427 0.45 2.86 8.47
CA PRO A 427 0.17 3.78 7.37
C PRO A 427 0.65 5.21 7.63
N ALA A 428 0.81 5.61 8.90
CA ALA A 428 1.26 6.93 9.31
C ALA A 428 2.78 6.99 9.56
N LEU A 429 3.52 5.91 9.29
CA LEU A 429 4.98 5.96 9.35
C LEU A 429 5.48 6.77 8.16
N SER A 430 6.25 7.82 8.46
CA SER A 430 6.79 8.72 7.45
C SER A 430 8.21 8.33 7.10
N VAL A 431 8.47 8.08 5.81
CA VAL A 431 9.78 7.67 5.29
C VAL A 431 10.79 8.81 5.47
N TRP A 432 11.99 8.49 5.95
CA TRP A 432 13.11 9.43 5.91
C TRP A 432 13.63 9.58 4.49
N THR A 433 13.60 10.79 3.91
CA THR A 433 14.05 11.06 2.52
C THR A 433 15.03 12.21 2.38
#